data_AF-A0A1C6EZJ0-F1
#
_entry.id   AF-A0A1C6EZJ0-F1
#
_cell.length_a   1.000
_cell.length_b   1.000
_cell.length_c   1.000
_cell.angle_alpha   90.00
_cell.angle_beta   90.00
_cell.angle_gamma   90.00
#
_symmetry.space_group_name_H-M   'P 1'
#
loop_
_entity.id
_entity.type
_entity.pdbx_description
1 polymer ?
#
loop_
_entity_poly.entity_id
_entity_poly.type
_entity_poly.pdbx_seq_one_letter_code
_entity_poly.pdbx_strand_id
1 'polypeptide(L)'
;MRRKQLFAVLMAGSMAASLAACGKTDTKKTTAATEKKTEAATEKKTEVATTEAKTEKATEKATEKETEAATEKETEAATEAKTEEASSEEATEAKTEEASSEEASSEEASSEDVSAQAETEEESSEVVTEAKTEEASSEEASSEEATEAETEEASSEEATEAETEEASSEEASSEEASSEEASSEEASSEEASSEEATEAESEKVSSEEETEAETEEDIDGTGFKIGMVTDVGGVNDGSFNQSAWEGLQRAAENFGCEVKYIESKGDADFVPNIESFLDEDYDLIICTGYVMADAVRDAAELNPDQKFAIVDDASNADLDNVTCMMFEQEQASYLVGLAAGYTTESNVVGFVVGQANETMNSFGYGYCAGVLDANPDATILQYNANSFGDASAGKTAVNTMVTKGADVVFHAAGGTGLGVIDGCKENGIWAIGVDSDQSPLAPETILTSALKRVDNACYDATKKAILGTLEGGVATYDLAAGGVDIAPTTDNLSKDVLEKIEDAKKDIIAGDLVVPKNQEEFEEKYGDVYELD
;
A
#
# COMPACT_ATOMS: atom_id res chain seq x y z
N MET A 1 -38.92 -40.50 34.84
CA MET A 1 -40.40 -40.30 34.75
C MET A 1 -40.69 -38.94 34.11
N ARG A 2 -41.95 -38.66 33.71
CA ARG A 2 -42.54 -37.36 33.27
C ARG A 2 -41.58 -36.15 33.13
N ARG A 3 -41.29 -35.73 31.89
CA ARG A 3 -41.78 -34.49 31.19
C ARG A 3 -41.14 -33.19 31.70
N LYS A 4 -40.39 -32.37 30.92
CA LYS A 4 -40.46 -31.87 29.52
C LYS A 4 -41.67 -30.98 29.18
N GLN A 5 -41.36 -29.74 28.76
CA GLN A 5 -42.08 -28.76 27.94
C GLN A 5 -43.46 -28.24 28.41
N LEU A 6 -43.67 -26.91 28.31
CA LEU A 6 -44.62 -26.25 27.38
C LEU A 6 -44.61 -24.71 27.56
N PHE A 7 -44.52 -23.96 26.44
CA PHE A 7 -44.99 -22.56 26.20
C PHE A 7 -44.40 -21.41 27.07
N ALA A 8 -43.98 -20.24 26.56
CA ALA A 8 -44.34 -19.42 25.38
C ALA A 8 -45.68 -18.65 25.49
N VAL A 9 -45.75 -17.46 24.85
CA VAL A 9 -46.82 -16.44 24.90
C VAL A 9 -46.78 -15.50 26.12
N LEU A 10 -46.12 -14.34 25.97
CA LEU A 10 -46.56 -13.05 26.56
C LEU A 10 -45.81 -11.82 25.97
N MET A 11 -45.80 -11.69 24.64
CA MET A 11 -45.37 -10.47 23.92
C MET A 11 -46.50 -10.00 23.00
N ALA A 12 -47.49 -9.30 23.57
CA ALA A 12 -48.54 -8.62 22.83
C ALA A 12 -49.28 -7.60 23.72
N GLY A 13 -49.27 -6.32 23.33
CA GLY A 13 -50.25 -5.33 23.84
C GLY A 13 -49.69 -4.10 24.56
N SER A 14 -49.10 -3.15 23.81
CA SER A 14 -49.24 -1.73 24.12
C SER A 14 -49.00 -0.86 22.89
N MET A 15 -50.05 -0.52 22.15
CA MET A 15 -50.01 0.54 21.13
C MET A 15 -51.40 1.16 20.90
N ALA A 16 -51.89 1.93 21.87
CA ALA A 16 -53.05 2.83 21.69
C ALA A 16 -53.21 3.79 22.89
N ALA A 17 -52.70 5.04 22.79
CA ALA A 17 -53.35 6.28 23.27
C ALA A 17 -52.37 7.48 23.39
N SER A 18 -52.19 8.26 22.31
CA SER A 18 -52.13 9.73 22.41
C SER A 18 -52.19 10.38 21.03
N LEU A 19 -53.25 11.16 20.77
CA LEU A 19 -53.28 12.42 19.98
C LEU A 19 -54.73 12.82 19.70
N ALA A 20 -55.24 13.84 20.41
CA ALA A 20 -56.57 14.40 20.19
C ALA A 20 -56.70 15.84 20.73
N ALA A 21 -56.15 16.82 20.00
CA ALA A 21 -56.42 18.25 20.22
C ALA A 21 -56.39 19.03 18.89
N CYS A 22 -57.03 20.20 18.87
CA CYS A 22 -57.35 21.01 17.69
C CYS A 22 -56.11 21.61 16.97
N GLY A 23 -56.20 22.10 15.72
CA GLY A 23 -57.43 22.52 15.01
C GLY A 23 -57.36 22.55 13.47
N LYS A 24 -58.33 23.24 12.85
CA LYS A 24 -58.68 23.15 11.42
C LYS A 24 -58.24 24.38 10.61
N THR A 25 -57.81 24.17 9.36
CA THR A 25 -58.26 24.96 8.20
C THR A 25 -58.07 24.21 6.86
N ASP A 26 -59.08 24.31 6.00
CA ASP A 26 -59.07 24.32 4.52
C ASP A 26 -58.49 23.18 3.65
N THR A 27 -59.35 22.17 3.43
CA THR A 27 -59.77 21.63 2.12
C THR A 27 -58.77 21.42 0.95
N LYS A 28 -58.45 20.13 0.74
CA LYS A 28 -58.92 19.33 -0.42
C LYS A 28 -58.39 19.68 -1.83
N LYS A 29 -57.18 19.19 -2.21
CA LYS A 29 -56.87 18.89 -3.63
C LYS A 29 -55.77 17.86 -3.98
N THR A 30 -55.54 16.77 -3.24
CA THR A 30 -54.66 15.65 -3.72
C THR A 30 -54.88 14.31 -3.01
N THR A 31 -55.99 13.61 -3.27
CA THR A 31 -56.21 12.21 -2.81
C THR A 31 -56.91 11.39 -3.89
N ALA A 32 -56.20 11.12 -4.99
CA ALA A 32 -56.67 10.28 -6.10
C ALA A 32 -55.52 9.68 -6.95
N ALA A 33 -54.29 9.66 -6.42
CA ALA A 33 -53.07 9.31 -7.18
C ALA A 33 -52.17 8.26 -6.51
N THR A 34 -52.37 7.95 -5.22
CA THR A 34 -51.43 7.15 -4.42
C THR A 34 -51.86 5.69 -4.24
N GLU A 35 -53.16 5.42 -4.12
CA GLU A 35 -53.72 4.06 -3.87
C GLU A 35 -53.77 3.15 -5.12
N LYS A 36 -53.12 3.53 -6.23
CA LYS A 36 -53.04 2.69 -7.44
C LYS A 36 -51.61 2.43 -7.93
N LYS A 37 -50.60 2.64 -7.08
CA LYS A 37 -49.19 2.36 -7.40
C LYS A 37 -48.53 1.29 -6.49
N THR A 38 -49.20 0.88 -5.41
CA THR A 38 -48.60 -0.01 -4.38
C THR A 38 -48.92 -1.50 -4.58
N GLU A 39 -50.12 -1.87 -5.07
CA GLU A 39 -50.42 -3.29 -5.35
C GLU A 39 -49.70 -3.81 -6.61
N ALA A 40 -49.57 -2.97 -7.64
CA ALA A 40 -48.93 -3.32 -8.91
C ALA A 40 -47.39 -3.49 -8.84
N ALA A 41 -46.76 -3.10 -7.73
CA ALA A 41 -45.32 -3.26 -7.51
C ALA A 41 -44.98 -4.64 -6.90
N THR A 42 -45.87 -5.18 -6.07
CA THR A 42 -45.60 -6.39 -5.25
C THR A 42 -45.74 -7.68 -6.06
N GLU A 43 -46.77 -7.80 -6.91
CA GLU A 43 -46.91 -8.99 -7.78
C GLU A 43 -45.75 -9.08 -8.79
N LYS A 44 -45.30 -7.93 -9.34
CA LYS A 44 -44.26 -7.91 -10.37
C LYS A 44 -42.85 -8.25 -9.85
N LYS A 45 -42.53 -8.01 -8.57
CA LYS A 45 -41.25 -8.46 -7.98
C LYS A 45 -41.19 -9.97 -7.74
N THR A 46 -42.33 -10.62 -7.47
CA THR A 46 -42.37 -12.08 -7.21
C THR A 46 -42.18 -12.91 -8.48
N GLU A 47 -42.73 -12.47 -9.62
CA GLU A 47 -42.63 -13.22 -10.87
C GLU A 47 -41.18 -13.24 -11.41
N VAL A 48 -40.52 -12.08 -11.42
CA VAL A 48 -39.13 -11.89 -11.91
C VAL A 48 -38.12 -12.77 -11.15
N ALA A 49 -38.15 -12.74 -9.82
CA ALA A 49 -37.26 -13.56 -8.99
C ALA A 49 -37.45 -15.08 -9.19
N THR A 50 -38.63 -15.52 -9.64
CA THR A 50 -38.87 -16.94 -9.98
C THR A 50 -38.51 -17.33 -11.43
N THR A 51 -38.15 -16.35 -12.27
CA THR A 51 -37.53 -16.58 -13.58
C THR A 51 -36.01 -16.53 -13.53
N GLU A 52 -35.41 -15.64 -12.74
CA GLU A 52 -33.95 -15.49 -12.62
C GLU A 52 -33.32 -16.73 -11.98
N ALA A 53 -33.79 -17.15 -10.80
CA ALA A 53 -33.35 -18.37 -10.11
C ALA A 53 -33.68 -19.69 -10.85
N LYS A 54 -34.42 -19.63 -11.97
CA LYS A 54 -34.61 -20.74 -12.92
C LYS A 54 -33.72 -20.67 -14.15
N THR A 55 -33.20 -19.49 -14.45
CA THR A 55 -32.26 -19.24 -15.55
C THR A 55 -30.86 -19.58 -15.08
N GLU A 56 -30.41 -19.06 -13.93
CA GLU A 56 -29.11 -19.41 -13.33
C GLU A 56 -28.92 -20.93 -13.23
N LYS A 57 -29.87 -21.63 -12.59
CA LYS A 57 -29.82 -23.08 -12.39
C LYS A 57 -29.98 -23.92 -13.67
N ALA A 58 -30.25 -23.27 -14.81
CA ALA A 58 -30.21 -23.89 -16.13
C ALA A 58 -28.90 -23.57 -16.88
N THR A 59 -28.35 -22.38 -16.68
CA THR A 59 -27.05 -21.94 -17.22
C THR A 59 -25.90 -22.66 -16.51
N GLU A 60 -25.82 -22.59 -15.18
CA GLU A 60 -24.85 -23.26 -14.30
C GLU A 60 -24.64 -24.73 -14.72
N LYS A 61 -25.74 -25.47 -14.84
CA LYS A 61 -25.78 -26.89 -15.22
C LYS A 61 -25.53 -27.16 -16.72
N ALA A 62 -25.57 -26.15 -17.57
CA ALA A 62 -25.09 -26.24 -18.94
C ALA A 62 -23.58 -26.00 -18.99
N THR A 63 -23.09 -24.97 -18.29
CA THR A 63 -21.68 -24.59 -18.21
C THR A 63 -20.83 -25.70 -17.59
N GLU A 64 -21.17 -26.24 -16.41
CA GLU A 64 -20.45 -27.38 -15.81
C GLU A 64 -20.22 -28.51 -16.83
N LYS A 65 -21.27 -28.85 -17.58
CA LYS A 65 -21.27 -29.99 -18.50
C LYS A 65 -20.53 -29.71 -19.81
N GLU A 66 -20.48 -28.46 -20.28
CA GLU A 66 -19.66 -28.07 -21.43
C GLU A 66 -18.19 -27.88 -21.03
N THR A 67 -17.90 -27.46 -19.80
CA THR A 67 -16.55 -27.42 -19.23
C THR A 67 -15.97 -28.82 -19.02
N GLU A 68 -16.64 -29.74 -18.31
CA GLU A 68 -16.16 -31.13 -18.15
C GLU A 68 -15.85 -31.80 -19.50
N ALA A 69 -16.75 -31.63 -20.49
CA ALA A 69 -16.59 -32.19 -21.83
C ALA A 69 -15.50 -31.50 -22.69
N ALA A 70 -15.06 -30.30 -22.31
CA ALA A 70 -13.88 -29.66 -22.89
C ALA A 70 -12.59 -30.19 -22.22
N THR A 71 -12.55 -30.23 -20.89
CA THR A 71 -11.37 -30.64 -20.12
C THR A 71 -10.96 -32.10 -20.38
N GLU A 72 -11.91 -33.05 -20.43
CA GLU A 72 -11.59 -34.45 -20.79
C GLU A 72 -10.96 -34.52 -22.20
N LYS A 73 -11.49 -33.74 -23.15
CA LYS A 73 -11.10 -33.79 -24.55
C LYS A 73 -9.75 -33.14 -24.84
N GLU A 74 -9.40 -32.06 -24.15
CA GLU A 74 -8.06 -31.47 -24.24
C GLU A 74 -7.02 -32.32 -23.51
N THR A 75 -7.41 -33.02 -22.43
CA THR A 75 -6.52 -33.94 -21.71
C THR A 75 -6.18 -35.19 -22.53
N GLU A 76 -7.13 -35.80 -23.26
CA GLU A 76 -6.83 -36.88 -24.21
C GLU A 76 -5.90 -36.38 -25.34
N ALA A 77 -6.18 -35.22 -25.94
CA ALA A 77 -5.38 -34.66 -27.03
C ALA A 77 -3.93 -34.34 -26.61
N ALA A 78 -3.72 -33.78 -25.43
CA ALA A 78 -2.38 -33.51 -24.89
C ALA A 78 -1.60 -34.78 -24.56
N THR A 79 -2.29 -35.88 -24.24
CA THR A 79 -1.67 -37.18 -23.91
C THR A 79 -1.25 -37.95 -25.16
N GLU A 80 -2.04 -37.91 -26.23
CA GLU A 80 -1.63 -38.49 -27.52
C GLU A 80 -0.46 -37.69 -28.14
N ALA A 81 -0.50 -36.35 -28.11
CA ALA A 81 0.57 -35.49 -28.67
C ALA A 81 1.95 -35.76 -28.04
N LYS A 82 2.03 -35.86 -26.70
CA LYS A 82 3.28 -36.19 -26.00
C LYS A 82 3.80 -37.61 -26.24
N THR A 83 3.02 -38.48 -26.89
CA THR A 83 3.40 -39.86 -27.18
C THR A 83 4.03 -40.03 -28.57
N GLU A 84 3.79 -39.13 -29.53
CA GLU A 84 4.51 -39.12 -30.82
C GLU A 84 5.83 -38.35 -30.74
N GLU A 85 5.91 -37.22 -30.02
CA GLU A 85 7.11 -36.38 -29.97
C GLU A 85 8.29 -37.04 -29.22
N ALA A 86 8.01 -37.94 -28.28
CA ALA A 86 9.03 -38.73 -27.56
C ALA A 86 9.62 -39.91 -28.38
N SER A 87 9.28 -40.03 -29.67
CA SER A 87 9.63 -41.18 -30.53
C SER A 87 10.63 -40.85 -31.65
N SER A 88 11.06 -39.58 -31.76
CA SER A 88 11.85 -39.07 -32.90
C SER A 88 13.30 -38.69 -32.60
N GLU A 89 13.70 -38.49 -31.33
CA GLU A 89 15.07 -38.04 -30.99
C GLU A 89 16.07 -39.16 -30.59
N GLU A 90 15.65 -40.42 -30.40
CA GLU A 90 16.57 -41.52 -30.05
C GLU A 90 17.04 -42.34 -31.29
N ALA A 91 17.59 -41.66 -32.32
CA ALA A 91 17.87 -42.31 -33.62
C ALA A 91 19.18 -42.00 -34.38
N THR A 92 20.11 -41.15 -33.91
CA THR A 92 21.54 -41.09 -34.36
C THR A 92 22.37 -40.25 -33.37
N GLU A 93 23.50 -40.65 -32.79
CA GLU A 93 24.56 -41.58 -33.25
C GLU A 93 25.12 -42.43 -32.09
N ALA A 94 25.49 -43.68 -32.37
CA ALA A 94 26.26 -44.53 -31.46
C ALA A 94 27.67 -44.79 -32.00
N LYS A 95 28.70 -44.67 -31.16
CA LYS A 95 30.01 -45.32 -31.42
C LYS A 95 30.89 -45.53 -30.19
N THR A 96 31.13 -46.81 -29.90
CA THR A 96 32.31 -47.41 -29.21
C THR A 96 32.67 -46.85 -27.83
N GLU A 97 32.44 -47.58 -26.74
CA GLU A 97 33.26 -48.73 -26.27
C GLU A 97 34.66 -48.30 -25.75
N GLU A 98 35.17 -48.79 -24.61
CA GLU A 98 34.76 -49.96 -23.81
C GLU A 98 35.10 -49.80 -22.30
N ALA A 99 34.51 -50.66 -21.48
CA ALA A 99 34.98 -51.14 -20.18
C ALA A 99 35.19 -50.15 -19.00
N SER A 100 34.29 -50.25 -18.01
CA SER A 100 34.72 -50.61 -16.64
C SER A 100 33.61 -51.43 -15.96
N SER A 101 34.00 -52.38 -15.11
CA SER A 101 33.09 -53.35 -14.47
C SER A 101 33.44 -53.55 -12.99
N GLU A 102 32.40 -53.81 -12.18
CA GLU A 102 32.46 -54.47 -10.86
C GLU A 102 33.18 -53.73 -9.71
N GLU A 103 32.35 -53.14 -8.84
CA GLU A 103 32.20 -53.55 -7.42
C GLU A 103 33.24 -53.25 -6.32
N ALA A 104 32.71 -53.27 -5.09
CA ALA A 104 33.35 -53.54 -3.80
C ALA A 104 34.41 -52.56 -3.23
N SER A 105 33.91 -51.66 -2.37
CA SER A 105 34.19 -51.64 -0.91
C SER A 105 35.62 -51.43 -0.35
N SER A 106 35.68 -50.62 0.72
CA SER A 106 36.68 -50.64 1.83
C SER A 106 38.14 -50.30 1.48
N GLU A 107 38.96 -49.69 2.36
CA GLU A 107 38.79 -49.17 3.73
C GLU A 107 39.91 -48.14 4.05
N GLU A 108 39.80 -47.46 5.20
CA GLU A 108 40.89 -46.83 5.98
C GLU A 108 41.76 -45.66 5.42
N ALA A 109 41.57 -44.50 6.08
CA ALA A 109 42.59 -43.76 6.84
C ALA A 109 43.64 -42.82 6.17
N SER A 110 43.47 -41.53 6.52
CA SER A 110 44.46 -40.67 7.20
C SER A 110 45.48 -39.82 6.40
N SER A 111 45.81 -38.66 7.01
CA SER A 111 46.99 -37.78 6.81
C SER A 111 47.15 -37.06 5.45
N GLU A 112 47.72 -35.85 5.35
CA GLU A 112 47.86 -34.67 6.25
C GLU A 112 48.49 -33.51 5.41
N ASP A 113 48.56 -32.29 5.97
CA ASP A 113 49.25 -31.08 5.43
C ASP A 113 48.86 -30.58 4.00
N VAL A 114 48.40 -29.33 3.78
CA VAL A 114 48.95 -27.99 4.12
C VAL A 114 50.18 -27.61 3.27
N SER A 115 50.23 -26.34 2.84
CA SER A 115 51.22 -25.67 1.94
C SER A 115 50.87 -25.80 0.45
N ALA A 116 50.37 -24.79 -0.28
CA ALA A 116 50.64 -23.35 -0.36
C ALA A 116 51.86 -22.94 -1.22
N GLN A 117 51.76 -21.72 -1.77
CA GLN A 117 52.71 -21.03 -2.67
C GLN A 117 52.84 -21.53 -4.11
N ALA A 118 53.20 -20.71 -5.10
CA ALA A 118 53.03 -19.24 -5.33
C ALA A 118 53.63 -18.89 -6.72
N GLU A 119 53.53 -17.60 -7.10
CA GLU A 119 54.34 -16.92 -8.13
C GLU A 119 54.05 -17.35 -9.59
N THR A 120 54.29 -16.55 -10.64
CA THR A 120 54.92 -15.21 -10.81
C THR A 120 54.07 -14.39 -11.82
N GLU A 121 54.08 -13.05 -11.84
CA GLU A 121 54.87 -12.14 -12.72
C GLU A 121 54.86 -12.49 -14.24
N GLU A 122 54.88 -11.55 -15.20
CA GLU A 122 55.32 -10.13 -15.16
C GLU A 122 54.48 -9.22 -16.12
N GLU A 123 54.97 -8.00 -16.40
CA GLU A 123 54.28 -6.89 -17.08
C GLU A 123 54.24 -6.93 -18.64
N SER A 124 53.76 -5.81 -19.22
CA SER A 124 53.87 -5.32 -20.62
C SER A 124 52.68 -5.68 -21.53
N SER A 125 51.80 -4.76 -21.93
CA SER A 125 52.02 -3.50 -22.72
C SER A 125 52.53 -3.82 -24.13
N GLU A 126 51.93 -3.37 -25.25
CA GLU A 126 51.53 -2.00 -25.63
C GLU A 126 50.26 -1.95 -26.52
N VAL A 127 49.81 -0.74 -26.89
CA VAL A 127 48.69 -0.47 -27.81
C VAL A 127 49.20 -0.18 -29.23
N VAL A 128 48.61 -0.82 -30.26
CA VAL A 128 48.76 -0.41 -31.68
C VAL A 128 47.39 -0.37 -32.35
N THR A 129 47.23 0.54 -33.31
CA THR A 129 45.96 1.04 -33.85
C THR A 129 45.59 0.50 -35.24
N GLU A 130 44.29 0.62 -35.55
CA GLU A 130 43.71 0.91 -36.88
C GLU A 130 43.69 -0.14 -38.03
N ALA A 131 42.44 -0.54 -38.35
CA ALA A 131 41.73 -0.21 -39.61
C ALA A 131 41.43 -1.29 -40.67
N LYS A 132 40.36 -0.97 -41.44
CA LYS A 132 39.76 -1.57 -42.66
C LYS A 132 38.93 -2.87 -42.58
N THR A 133 37.60 -2.66 -42.59
CA THR A 133 36.65 -2.98 -43.70
C THR A 133 37.10 -4.01 -44.76
N GLU A 134 36.28 -5.01 -45.14
CA GLU A 134 35.21 -4.87 -46.16
C GLU A 134 34.30 -6.13 -46.24
N GLU A 135 33.09 -5.95 -46.82
CA GLU A 135 32.10 -6.90 -47.44
C GLU A 135 31.69 -8.24 -46.74
N ALA A 136 30.43 -8.73 -46.73
CA ALA A 136 29.18 -8.58 -47.52
C ALA A 136 28.91 -9.69 -48.58
N SER A 137 27.63 -9.79 -49.02
CA SER A 137 27.04 -10.81 -49.93
C SER A 137 26.81 -12.20 -49.30
N SER A 138 25.83 -13.03 -49.70
CA SER A 138 24.99 -13.04 -50.92
C SER A 138 23.50 -13.37 -50.62
N GLU A 139 22.52 -12.64 -51.17
CA GLU A 139 21.69 -12.98 -52.37
C GLU A 139 20.66 -14.13 -52.12
N GLU A 140 19.44 -14.16 -52.68
CA GLU A 140 18.94 -13.57 -53.94
C GLU A 140 17.50 -12.98 -53.87
N ALA A 141 17.22 -12.07 -54.82
CA ALA A 141 15.99 -11.59 -55.51
C ALA A 141 14.56 -12.01 -55.05
N SER A 142 13.46 -11.31 -55.40
CA SER A 142 13.09 -10.55 -56.62
C SER A 142 11.81 -9.69 -56.34
N SER A 143 11.36 -8.66 -57.08
CA SER A 143 11.87 -7.75 -58.14
C SER A 143 10.78 -6.68 -58.45
N GLU A 144 11.03 -5.79 -59.44
CA GLU A 144 10.13 -4.74 -60.00
C GLU A 144 9.96 -3.49 -59.09
N GLU A 145 10.57 -2.33 -59.37
CA GLU A 145 10.41 -1.36 -60.50
C GLU A 145 9.17 -0.44 -60.39
N ALA A 146 9.23 0.88 -60.63
CA ALA A 146 10.37 1.81 -60.86
C ALA A 146 9.91 3.31 -60.79
N THR A 147 10.85 4.21 -61.12
CA THR A 147 10.72 5.62 -61.57
C THR A 147 10.46 6.77 -60.58
N GLU A 148 11.53 7.59 -60.40
CA GLU A 148 11.60 9.06 -60.62
C GLU A 148 10.81 10.07 -59.73
N ALA A 149 11.30 11.30 -59.44
CA ALA A 149 12.65 11.92 -59.47
C ALA A 149 12.61 13.39 -58.92
N GLU A 150 13.78 13.94 -58.54
CA GLU A 150 14.17 15.41 -58.56
C GLU A 150 13.38 16.39 -57.62
N THR A 151 13.98 17.18 -56.69
CA THR A 151 14.88 18.39 -56.78
C THR A 151 14.19 19.63 -57.42
N GLU A 152 14.35 20.90 -56.99
CA GLU A 152 15.16 21.66 -55.99
C GLU A 152 14.21 22.56 -55.11
N GLU A 153 14.51 23.48 -54.16
CA GLU A 153 15.69 24.08 -53.46
C GLU A 153 15.18 24.81 -52.16
N ALA A 154 16.05 25.42 -51.33
CA ALA A 154 15.79 26.11 -50.05
C ALA A 154 15.39 27.62 -50.12
N SER A 155 15.06 28.24 -48.97
CA SER A 155 15.47 29.62 -48.61
C SER A 155 15.23 29.99 -47.12
N SER A 156 15.88 31.06 -46.63
CA SER A 156 15.91 31.50 -45.23
C SER A 156 16.02 33.04 -45.09
N GLU A 157 16.04 33.52 -43.82
CA GLU A 157 16.50 34.85 -43.34
C GLU A 157 15.56 36.10 -43.43
N GLU A 158 15.35 36.72 -42.25
CA GLU A 158 15.41 38.17 -41.90
C GLU A 158 14.49 39.24 -42.57
N ALA A 159 14.13 40.36 -41.92
CA ALA A 159 14.10 40.80 -40.50
C ALA A 159 13.38 42.19 -40.38
N THR A 160 13.32 42.77 -39.16
CA THR A 160 13.02 44.22 -38.83
C THR A 160 11.60 44.75 -39.16
N GLU A 161 11.03 45.84 -38.64
CA GLU A 161 11.24 46.85 -37.54
C GLU A 161 9.87 47.58 -37.39
N ALA A 162 9.45 48.32 -36.35
CA ALA A 162 9.84 48.65 -34.96
C ALA A 162 8.50 48.98 -34.22
N GLU A 163 8.30 49.58 -33.02
CA GLU A 163 9.07 50.28 -31.96
C GLU A 163 8.52 49.75 -30.58
N THR A 164 8.59 50.29 -29.35
CA THR A 164 9.08 51.53 -28.66
C THR A 164 9.41 51.20 -27.18
N GLU A 165 10.47 51.81 -26.62
CA GLU A 165 10.58 52.56 -25.32
C GLU A 165 9.82 52.15 -24.04
N GLU A 166 10.33 52.28 -22.79
CA GLU A 166 11.59 52.77 -22.15
C GLU A 166 11.61 52.24 -20.68
N ALA A 167 12.67 52.20 -19.86
CA ALA A 167 14.13 52.17 -20.03
C ALA A 167 14.85 52.04 -18.65
N SER A 168 16.13 51.61 -18.64
CA SER A 168 17.16 51.81 -17.57
C SER A 168 16.96 51.22 -16.15
N SER A 169 18.00 50.89 -15.37
CA SER A 169 19.47 50.94 -15.61
C SER A 169 20.26 49.97 -14.70
N GLU A 170 21.24 49.28 -15.30
CA GLU A 170 22.63 49.03 -14.85
C GLU A 170 22.95 48.68 -13.36
N GLU A 171 23.35 47.42 -13.14
CA GLU A 171 24.74 46.99 -12.84
C GLU A 171 25.70 47.91 -12.05
N ALA A 172 26.36 47.35 -11.01
CA ALA A 172 27.83 47.08 -11.02
C ALA A 172 28.42 46.63 -9.65
N SER A 173 29.47 45.79 -9.72
CA SER A 173 30.24 45.17 -8.61
C SER A 173 31.28 46.08 -7.90
N SER A 174 31.61 45.83 -6.62
CA SER A 174 33.02 45.75 -6.13
C SER A 174 33.22 45.24 -4.67
N GLU A 175 33.89 44.09 -4.55
CA GLU A 175 35.01 43.65 -3.66
C GLU A 175 35.46 44.34 -2.33
N GLU A 176 36.21 43.53 -1.52
CA GLU A 176 37.18 43.84 -0.41
C GLU A 176 36.74 44.15 1.06
N ALA A 177 36.64 43.07 1.85
CA ALA A 177 37.51 42.69 3.00
C ALA A 177 37.78 43.57 4.28
N SER A 178 37.68 42.87 5.44
CA SER A 178 38.65 42.83 6.58
C SER A 178 38.38 43.58 7.92
N SER A 179 39.11 43.13 8.96
CA SER A 179 39.05 43.42 10.43
C SER A 179 37.76 43.00 11.15
N GLU A 180 37.74 42.15 12.19
CA GLU A 180 38.54 42.05 13.43
C GLU A 180 38.26 43.16 14.46
N GLU A 181 37.59 42.80 15.56
CA GLU A 181 38.16 42.79 16.92
C GLU A 181 37.22 42.02 17.87
N ALA A 182 37.70 41.64 19.06
CA ALA A 182 37.03 40.67 19.95
C ALA A 182 36.91 41.13 21.43
N SER A 183 36.40 40.19 22.25
CA SER A 183 36.69 40.03 23.68
C SER A 183 35.78 40.71 24.73
N SER A 184 35.51 39.90 25.78
CA SER A 184 35.42 40.24 27.21
C SER A 184 34.22 41.05 27.77
N GLU A 185 33.69 40.75 28.97
CA GLU A 185 33.85 39.58 29.87
C GLU A 185 32.75 39.59 30.98
N GLU A 186 32.62 38.46 31.70
CA GLU A 186 32.23 38.31 33.12
C GLU A 186 30.93 38.94 33.69
N ALA A 187 29.97 38.04 33.96
CA ALA A 187 29.41 37.69 35.28
C ALA A 187 29.36 38.71 36.46
N SER A 188 28.26 38.70 37.22
CA SER A 188 28.29 38.23 38.62
C SER A 188 26.89 38.00 39.25
N SER A 189 26.87 37.20 40.31
CA SER A 189 25.80 36.45 40.97
C SER A 189 24.91 37.20 42.00
N GLU A 190 23.81 36.52 42.37
CA GLU A 190 23.40 36.16 43.76
C GLU A 190 22.37 36.95 44.62
N GLU A 191 21.76 36.15 45.53
CA GLU A 191 21.12 36.42 46.84
C GLU A 191 19.67 36.98 47.00
N ALA A 192 18.74 36.03 47.26
CA ALA A 192 18.11 35.77 48.58
C ALA A 192 16.70 36.29 49.00
N SER A 193 15.82 35.31 49.30
CA SER A 193 15.05 35.07 50.56
C SER A 193 13.73 35.79 50.94
N SER A 194 12.64 35.00 51.07
CA SER A 194 11.67 34.88 52.21
C SER A 194 10.52 33.93 51.78
N GLU A 195 10.12 32.87 52.50
CA GLU A 195 9.39 32.78 53.80
C GLU A 195 7.95 33.39 53.75
N GLU A 196 6.85 32.76 54.21
CA GLU A 196 6.64 31.45 54.88
C GLU A 196 5.16 30.94 54.74
N ALA A 197 4.96 29.65 55.08
CA ALA A 197 3.76 28.83 55.35
C ALA A 197 2.31 29.38 55.43
N THR A 198 1.34 28.50 55.06
CA THR A 198 0.27 28.00 55.97
C THR A 198 -0.30 26.64 55.51
N GLU A 199 -0.47 25.69 56.43
CA GLU A 199 -1.20 24.41 56.21
C GLU A 199 -2.69 24.52 56.55
N ALA A 200 -3.51 23.59 56.03
CA ALA A 200 -4.78 23.18 56.63
C ALA A 200 -5.17 21.74 56.21
N GLU A 201 -5.41 20.86 57.18
CA GLU A 201 -5.82 19.47 56.94
C GLU A 201 -7.25 19.35 56.37
N SER A 202 -7.50 18.28 55.61
CA SER A 202 -8.83 17.66 55.51
C SER A 202 -8.70 16.19 55.09
N GLU A 203 -8.55 15.27 56.06
CA GLU A 203 -8.77 13.84 55.79
C GLU A 203 -10.14 13.62 55.14
N LYS A 204 -10.18 12.94 53.99
CA LYS A 204 -11.42 12.34 53.50
C LYS A 204 -11.13 11.11 52.66
N VAL A 205 -11.42 9.94 53.23
CA VAL A 205 -11.37 8.66 52.52
C VAL A 205 -12.39 8.68 51.38
N SER A 206 -11.90 8.57 50.15
CA SER A 206 -12.59 8.08 48.97
C SER A 206 -11.74 6.93 48.43
N SER A 207 -12.34 5.79 48.11
CA SER A 207 -11.64 4.72 47.38
C SER A 207 -11.77 5.02 45.90
N GLU A 208 -10.80 5.72 45.35
CA GLU A 208 -10.57 5.76 43.91
C GLU A 208 -9.58 4.63 43.58
N GLU A 209 -9.99 3.77 42.66
CA GLU A 209 -9.21 2.64 42.17
C GLU A 209 -8.28 3.22 41.09
N GLU A 210 -7.14 3.73 41.52
CA GLU A 210 -6.13 4.32 40.65
C GLU A 210 -5.58 3.24 39.72
N THR A 211 -6.11 3.18 38.50
CA THR A 211 -5.41 2.60 37.36
C THR A 211 -4.22 3.51 37.08
N GLU A 212 -3.10 3.24 37.76
CA GLU A 212 -1.81 3.84 37.41
C GLU A 212 -1.54 3.52 35.93
N ALA A 213 -1.43 4.55 35.10
CA ALA A 213 -1.06 4.38 33.71
C ALA A 213 0.44 4.08 33.67
N GLU A 214 0.78 2.79 33.61
CA GLU A 214 2.17 2.31 33.53
C GLU A 214 2.90 3.05 32.41
N THR A 215 4.07 3.61 32.74
CA THR A 215 4.86 4.32 31.75
C THR A 215 5.60 3.31 30.87
N GLU A 216 6.07 3.74 29.70
CA GLU A 216 6.75 2.81 28.79
C GLU A 216 8.09 2.29 29.35
N GLU A 217 8.62 2.92 30.41
CA GLU A 217 9.80 2.45 31.17
C GLU A 217 9.45 1.32 32.18
N ASP A 218 8.16 1.08 32.48
CA ASP A 218 7.71 0.08 33.47
C ASP A 218 7.35 -1.29 32.84
N ILE A 219 7.22 -1.38 31.51
CA ILE A 219 6.65 -2.55 30.80
C ILE A 219 7.75 -3.60 30.52
N ASP A 220 7.79 -4.65 31.34
CA ASP A 220 8.71 -5.80 31.16
C ASP A 220 8.12 -6.89 30.24
N GLY A 221 8.53 -6.88 28.97
CA GLY A 221 8.24 -7.92 27.98
C GLY A 221 9.25 -9.06 27.95
N THR A 222 10.18 -9.17 28.92
CA THR A 222 11.26 -10.17 28.90
C THR A 222 10.72 -11.60 28.85
N GLY A 223 10.89 -12.25 27.70
CA GLY A 223 10.49 -13.63 27.45
C GLY A 223 9.19 -13.81 26.67
N PHE A 224 8.46 -12.73 26.36
CA PHE A 224 7.48 -12.74 25.26
C PHE A 224 8.20 -12.87 23.92
N LYS A 225 7.60 -13.60 22.97
CA LYS A 225 8.03 -13.65 21.56
C LYS A 225 6.93 -13.14 20.63
N ILE A 226 7.29 -12.24 19.71
CA ILE A 226 6.42 -11.73 18.65
C ILE A 226 6.94 -12.19 17.28
N GLY A 227 6.09 -12.87 16.51
CA GLY A 227 6.41 -13.39 15.19
C GLY A 227 5.70 -12.60 14.11
N MET A 228 6.44 -12.12 13.10
CA MET A 228 5.90 -11.40 11.95
C MET A 228 5.95 -12.26 10.69
N VAL A 229 4.81 -12.45 10.02
CA VAL A 229 4.78 -12.98 8.65
C VAL A 229 4.57 -11.79 7.71
N THR A 230 5.48 -11.61 6.74
CA THR A 230 5.34 -10.59 5.68
C THR A 230 4.36 -11.06 4.60
N ASP A 231 3.78 -10.13 3.86
CA ASP A 231 3.29 -10.43 2.51
C ASP A 231 4.46 -10.43 1.50
N VAL A 232 4.19 -10.17 0.22
CA VAL A 232 5.18 -10.19 -0.86
C VAL A 232 5.88 -8.82 -0.98
N GLY A 233 7.02 -8.71 -0.29
CA GLY A 233 7.92 -7.56 -0.37
C GLY A 233 9.18 -7.73 0.48
N GLY A 234 9.02 -8.34 1.66
CA GLY A 234 10.09 -8.51 2.64
C GLY A 234 10.35 -7.23 3.44
N VAL A 235 11.13 -7.32 4.53
CA VAL A 235 11.27 -6.22 5.52
C VAL A 235 12.16 -5.05 5.05
N ASN A 236 12.46 -4.99 3.75
CA ASN A 236 13.29 -3.97 3.10
C ASN A 236 12.57 -3.34 1.89
N ASP A 237 11.23 -3.37 1.88
CA ASP A 237 10.39 -2.81 0.82
C ASP A 237 10.34 -1.27 0.79
N GLY A 238 10.94 -0.60 1.79
CA GLY A 238 10.91 0.85 1.95
C GLY A 238 9.53 1.41 2.33
N SER A 239 8.58 0.55 2.71
CA SER A 239 7.15 0.84 2.72
C SER A 239 6.47 0.03 3.85
N PHE A 240 5.39 -0.67 3.54
CA PHE A 240 4.49 -1.41 4.43
C PHE A 240 5.18 -2.43 5.38
N ASN A 241 5.94 -3.38 4.85
CA ASN A 241 6.56 -4.43 5.66
C ASN A 241 7.73 -3.89 6.48
N GLN A 242 8.50 -2.95 5.92
CA GLN A 242 9.56 -2.28 6.67
C GLN A 242 8.97 -1.47 7.84
N SER A 243 7.86 -0.74 7.64
CA SER A 243 7.14 -0.01 8.71
C SER A 243 6.73 -0.96 9.85
N ALA A 244 6.07 -2.07 9.54
CA ALA A 244 5.71 -3.09 10.52
C ALA A 244 6.91 -3.64 11.31
N TRP A 245 8.03 -3.94 10.63
CA TRP A 245 9.25 -4.46 11.25
C TRP A 245 9.99 -3.40 12.09
N GLU A 246 9.99 -2.13 11.69
CA GLU A 246 10.50 -1.02 12.52
C GLU A 246 9.67 -0.84 13.79
N GLY A 247 8.34 -0.99 13.72
CA GLY A 247 7.47 -1.03 14.89
C GLY A 247 7.84 -2.12 15.90
N LEU A 248 8.11 -3.33 15.41
CA LEU A 248 8.51 -4.47 16.24
C LEU A 248 9.93 -4.33 16.82
N GLN A 249 10.87 -3.76 16.07
CA GLN A 249 12.20 -3.45 16.59
C GLN A 249 12.13 -2.45 17.75
N ARG A 250 11.32 -1.39 17.65
CA ARG A 250 11.08 -0.46 18.77
C ARG A 250 10.41 -1.13 19.97
N ALA A 251 9.51 -2.09 19.75
CA ALA A 251 8.88 -2.85 20.84
C ALA A 251 9.91 -3.73 21.57
N ALA A 252 10.83 -4.36 20.83
CA ALA A 252 11.94 -5.12 21.41
C ALA A 252 12.94 -4.21 22.18
N GLU A 253 13.24 -3.02 21.66
CA GLU A 253 14.12 -2.05 22.32
C GLU A 253 13.51 -1.48 23.61
N ASN A 254 12.21 -1.14 23.61
CA ASN A 254 11.53 -0.54 24.75
C ASN A 254 11.10 -1.57 25.81
N PHE A 255 10.65 -2.76 25.42
CA PHE A 255 10.06 -3.75 26.34
C PHE A 255 10.92 -5.01 26.55
N GLY A 256 11.99 -5.23 25.78
CA GLY A 256 12.85 -6.40 25.92
C GLY A 256 12.27 -7.74 25.45
N CYS A 257 11.16 -7.74 24.69
CA CYS A 257 10.60 -8.93 24.07
C CYS A 257 11.44 -9.43 22.89
N GLU A 258 11.41 -10.73 22.60
CA GLU A 258 12.01 -11.31 21.39
C GLU A 258 11.11 -11.03 20.18
N VAL A 259 11.68 -10.55 19.08
CA VAL A 259 10.95 -10.34 17.82
C VAL A 259 11.67 -11.04 16.67
N LYS A 260 10.92 -11.73 15.81
CA LYS A 260 11.41 -12.33 14.55
C LYS A 260 10.41 -12.11 13.42
N TYR A 261 10.91 -12.15 12.19
CA TYR A 261 10.09 -12.18 10.98
C TYR A 261 10.40 -13.40 10.12
N ILE A 262 9.44 -13.81 9.28
CA ILE A 262 9.61 -14.75 8.18
C ILE A 262 9.04 -14.11 6.92
N GLU A 263 9.83 -14.09 5.84
CA GLU A 263 9.45 -13.46 4.58
C GLU A 263 8.72 -14.43 3.64
N SER A 264 7.60 -13.98 3.09
CA SER A 264 6.79 -14.73 2.11
C SER A 264 7.12 -14.30 0.67
N LYS A 265 7.14 -15.25 -0.27
CA LYS A 265 7.35 -14.98 -1.71
C LYS A 265 6.08 -15.09 -2.54
N GLY A 266 5.00 -15.53 -1.91
CA GLY A 266 3.66 -15.69 -2.46
C GLY A 266 2.81 -16.57 -1.56
N ASP A 267 1.53 -16.71 -1.91
CA ASP A 267 0.47 -17.22 -1.03
C ASP A 267 0.73 -18.62 -0.45
N ALA A 268 1.50 -19.44 -1.17
CA ALA A 268 1.89 -20.79 -0.74
C ALA A 268 2.82 -20.81 0.50
N ASP A 269 3.48 -19.69 0.82
CA ASP A 269 4.37 -19.57 1.98
C ASP A 269 3.60 -19.16 3.26
N PHE A 270 2.40 -18.56 3.15
CA PHE A 270 1.70 -17.96 4.30
C PHE A 270 1.39 -18.97 5.41
N VAL A 271 0.77 -20.10 5.06
CA VAL A 271 0.42 -21.16 6.03
C VAL A 271 1.66 -21.73 6.74
N PRO A 272 2.70 -22.24 6.04
CA PRO A 272 3.89 -22.78 6.72
C PRO A 272 4.69 -21.72 7.50
N ASN A 273 4.63 -20.44 7.11
CA ASN A 273 5.23 -19.35 7.88
C ASN A 273 4.48 -19.11 9.20
N ILE A 274 3.14 -19.19 9.20
CA ILE A 274 2.32 -19.12 10.43
C ILE A 274 2.53 -20.38 11.30
N GLU A 275 2.53 -21.58 10.70
CA GLU A 275 2.80 -22.84 11.39
C GLU A 275 4.18 -22.84 12.07
N SER A 276 5.20 -22.21 11.47
CA SER A 276 6.54 -22.09 12.06
C SER A 276 6.56 -21.28 13.36
N PHE A 277 5.75 -20.23 13.48
CA PHE A 277 5.63 -19.47 14.73
C PHE A 277 4.76 -20.17 15.79
N LEU A 278 3.78 -20.97 15.36
CA LEU A 278 3.02 -21.85 16.26
C LEU A 278 3.93 -22.94 16.87
N ASP A 279 4.73 -23.63 16.05
CA ASP A 279 5.64 -24.71 16.48
C ASP A 279 6.81 -24.22 17.38
N GLU A 280 7.14 -22.92 17.35
CA GLU A 280 8.15 -22.30 18.24
C GLU A 280 7.54 -21.66 19.52
N ASP A 281 6.25 -21.85 19.81
CA ASP A 281 5.52 -21.26 20.96
C ASP A 281 5.60 -19.70 21.04
N TYR A 282 5.17 -18.96 20.01
CA TYR A 282 5.15 -17.47 20.05
C TYR A 282 3.87 -16.90 20.68
N ASP A 283 4.00 -15.88 21.53
CA ASP A 283 2.87 -15.29 22.26
C ASP A 283 1.93 -14.44 21.38
N LEU A 284 2.45 -13.85 20.29
CA LEU A 284 1.68 -13.13 19.28
C LEU A 284 2.24 -13.39 17.88
N ILE A 285 1.37 -13.68 16.92
CA ILE A 285 1.69 -13.79 15.49
C ILE A 285 1.01 -12.64 14.72
N ILE A 286 1.80 -11.78 14.08
CA ILE A 286 1.32 -10.65 13.27
C ILE A 286 1.49 -10.97 11.79
N CYS A 287 0.38 -11.04 11.06
CA CYS A 287 0.36 -11.22 9.60
C CYS A 287 0.19 -9.86 8.92
N THR A 288 1.19 -9.46 8.14
CA THR A 288 1.30 -8.11 7.57
C THR A 288 0.79 -8.10 6.14
N GLY A 289 -0.52 -7.86 5.96
CA GLY A 289 -1.16 -7.73 4.65
C GLY A 289 -2.45 -8.55 4.50
N TYR A 290 -3.46 -7.96 3.85
CA TYR A 290 -4.80 -8.53 3.70
C TYR A 290 -4.83 -9.90 2.99
N VAL A 291 -3.82 -10.18 2.14
CA VAL A 291 -3.68 -11.44 1.40
C VAL A 291 -3.55 -12.68 2.29
N MET A 292 -3.23 -12.50 3.58
CA MET A 292 -3.14 -13.59 4.57
C MET A 292 -4.46 -13.89 5.30
N ALA A 293 -5.56 -13.20 5.01
CA ALA A 293 -6.82 -13.32 5.77
C ALA A 293 -7.34 -14.76 5.95
N ASP A 294 -7.41 -15.55 4.87
CA ASP A 294 -7.86 -16.95 4.94
C ASP A 294 -6.89 -17.83 5.76
N ALA A 295 -5.57 -17.63 5.60
CA ALA A 295 -4.55 -18.38 6.33
C ALA A 295 -4.56 -18.05 7.84
N VAL A 296 -4.81 -16.79 8.20
CA VAL A 296 -5.00 -16.36 9.59
C VAL A 296 -6.28 -16.96 10.17
N ARG A 297 -7.38 -17.04 9.41
CA ARG A 297 -8.62 -17.67 9.86
C ARG A 297 -8.43 -19.15 10.19
N ASP A 298 -7.89 -19.93 9.24
CA ASP A 298 -7.66 -21.36 9.44
C ASP A 298 -6.73 -21.61 10.63
N ALA A 299 -5.66 -20.81 10.79
CA ALA A 299 -4.76 -20.92 11.94
C ALA A 299 -5.42 -20.54 13.28
N ALA A 300 -6.25 -19.48 13.29
CA ALA A 300 -6.92 -18.99 14.50
C ALA A 300 -8.06 -19.89 14.97
N GLU A 301 -8.86 -20.44 14.05
CA GLU A 301 -9.93 -21.41 14.37
C GLU A 301 -9.37 -22.75 14.88
N LEU A 302 -8.16 -23.15 14.44
CA LEU A 302 -7.45 -24.32 14.95
C LEU A 302 -6.76 -24.08 16.31
N ASN A 303 -6.31 -22.85 16.58
CA ASN A 303 -5.53 -22.49 17.76
C ASN A 303 -6.21 -21.36 18.58
N PRO A 304 -7.36 -21.62 19.22
CA PRO A 304 -8.17 -20.58 19.88
C PRO A 304 -7.52 -19.93 21.11
N ASP A 305 -6.48 -20.56 21.69
CA ASP A 305 -5.70 -19.98 22.79
C ASP A 305 -4.51 -19.12 22.29
N GLN A 306 -4.14 -19.22 21.00
CA GLN A 306 -3.07 -18.41 20.36
C GLN A 306 -3.60 -17.03 19.99
N LYS A 307 -2.82 -15.97 20.25
CA LYS A 307 -3.12 -14.62 19.76
C LYS A 307 -2.53 -14.36 18.38
N PHE A 308 -3.36 -13.80 17.52
CA PHE A 308 -3.01 -13.33 16.19
C PHE A 308 -3.37 -11.84 16.05
N ALA A 309 -2.66 -11.14 15.17
CA ALA A 309 -3.11 -9.88 14.60
C ALA A 309 -2.91 -9.88 13.08
N ILE A 310 -3.77 -9.18 12.35
CA ILE A 310 -3.66 -9.02 10.90
C ILE A 310 -3.72 -7.53 10.53
N VAL A 311 -2.84 -7.10 9.63
CA VAL A 311 -2.84 -5.75 9.05
C VAL A 311 -3.72 -5.73 7.80
N ASP A 312 -4.56 -4.71 7.65
CA ASP A 312 -5.36 -4.39 6.45
C ASP A 312 -6.49 -5.35 6.07
N ASP A 313 -6.82 -6.33 6.91
CA ASP A 313 -8.07 -7.09 6.83
C ASP A 313 -8.90 -7.04 8.11
N ALA A 314 -10.23 -6.95 7.93
CA ALA A 314 -11.25 -6.98 8.98
C ALA A 314 -12.16 -8.23 8.90
N SER A 315 -11.97 -9.13 7.93
CA SER A 315 -12.81 -10.32 7.72
C SER A 315 -12.81 -11.29 8.91
N ASN A 316 -11.77 -11.24 9.74
CA ASN A 316 -11.55 -12.10 10.91
C ASN A 316 -11.97 -11.47 12.24
N ALA A 317 -12.64 -10.32 12.22
CA ALA A 317 -13.06 -9.59 13.43
C ALA A 317 -14.18 -10.27 14.26
N ASP A 318 -14.68 -11.44 13.84
CA ASP A 318 -15.58 -12.31 14.62
C ASP A 318 -14.84 -13.32 15.52
N LEU A 319 -13.50 -13.39 15.44
CA LEU A 319 -12.67 -14.30 16.21
C LEU A 319 -12.05 -13.61 17.44
N ASP A 320 -12.39 -14.07 18.65
CA ASP A 320 -11.93 -13.51 19.95
C ASP A 320 -10.39 -13.44 20.11
N ASN A 321 -9.65 -14.17 19.28
CA ASN A 321 -8.19 -14.29 19.29
C ASN A 321 -7.47 -13.60 18.11
N VAL A 322 -8.18 -12.91 17.21
CA VAL A 322 -7.60 -12.16 16.09
C VAL A 322 -7.86 -10.66 16.21
N THR A 323 -6.80 -9.84 16.29
CA THR A 323 -6.89 -8.37 16.23
C THR A 323 -6.73 -7.88 14.78
N CYS A 324 -7.78 -7.31 14.21
CA CYS A 324 -7.79 -6.73 12.87
C CYS A 324 -7.36 -5.25 12.91
N MET A 325 -6.15 -4.95 12.43
CA MET A 325 -5.56 -3.61 12.45
C MET A 325 -5.85 -2.89 11.12
N MET A 326 -6.84 -1.99 11.16
CA MET A 326 -7.36 -1.27 9.99
C MET A 326 -6.99 0.21 10.02
N PHE A 327 -6.85 0.83 8.85
CA PHE A 327 -6.46 2.23 8.72
C PHE A 327 -7.46 3.00 7.86
N GLU A 328 -7.66 4.27 8.20
CA GLU A 328 -8.47 5.22 7.42
C GLU A 328 -7.56 5.94 6.40
N GLN A 329 -6.92 5.16 5.51
CA GLN A 329 -5.84 5.62 4.63
C GLN A 329 -6.26 6.65 3.58
N GLU A 330 -7.55 6.77 3.27
CA GLU A 330 -8.07 7.86 2.44
C GLU A 330 -7.74 9.23 3.05
N GLN A 331 -7.66 9.35 4.38
CA GLN A 331 -7.42 10.61 5.07
C GLN A 331 -6.02 11.16 4.76
N ALA A 332 -4.98 10.33 4.88
CA ALA A 332 -3.62 10.70 4.47
C ALA A 332 -3.51 10.87 2.95
N SER A 333 -4.20 10.03 2.18
CA SER A 333 -4.24 10.13 0.71
C SER A 333 -4.86 11.46 0.25
N TYR A 334 -5.86 11.97 0.96
CA TYR A 334 -6.47 13.28 0.72
C TYR A 334 -5.51 14.44 1.01
N LEU A 335 -4.74 14.38 2.10
CA LEU A 335 -3.73 15.39 2.41
C LEU A 335 -2.64 15.47 1.32
N VAL A 336 -2.20 14.33 0.77
CA VAL A 336 -1.24 14.33 -0.36
C VAL A 336 -1.91 14.57 -1.72
N GLY A 337 -3.22 14.35 -1.83
CA GLY A 337 -4.03 14.76 -2.97
C GLY A 337 -4.10 16.29 -3.09
N LEU A 338 -4.33 16.99 -1.97
CA LEU A 338 -4.20 18.45 -1.90
C LEU A 338 -2.79 18.91 -2.30
N ALA A 339 -1.76 18.21 -1.80
CA ALA A 339 -0.36 18.49 -2.16
C ALA A 339 -0.13 18.39 -3.68
N ALA A 340 -0.62 17.32 -4.33
CA ALA A 340 -0.53 17.15 -5.78
C ALA A 340 -1.32 18.22 -6.54
N GLY A 341 -2.59 18.43 -6.19
CA GLY A 341 -3.50 19.35 -6.88
C GLY A 341 -3.04 20.81 -6.85
N TYR A 342 -2.41 21.26 -5.76
CA TYR A 342 -1.81 22.60 -5.69
C TYR A 342 -0.39 22.72 -6.27
N THR A 343 0.28 21.60 -6.61
CA THR A 343 1.67 21.60 -7.10
C THR A 343 1.80 21.31 -8.59
N THR A 344 0.83 20.63 -9.22
CA THR A 344 0.83 20.36 -10.67
C THR A 344 0.82 21.66 -11.50
N GLU A 345 1.72 21.73 -12.48
CA GLU A 345 1.76 22.79 -13.50
C GLU A 345 0.99 22.39 -14.77
N SER A 346 0.90 21.08 -15.05
CA SER A 346 0.23 20.53 -16.24
C SER A 346 -1.28 20.34 -16.06
N ASN A 347 -1.77 20.26 -14.82
CA ASN A 347 -3.11 19.78 -14.45
C ASN A 347 -3.35 18.30 -14.81
N VAL A 348 -2.28 17.50 -14.92
CA VAL A 348 -2.35 16.05 -15.11
C VAL A 348 -1.54 15.39 -14.01
N VAL A 349 -2.16 14.53 -13.21
CA VAL A 349 -1.53 13.81 -12.11
C VAL A 349 -1.79 12.30 -12.20
N GLY A 350 -0.96 11.51 -11.54
CA GLY A 350 -1.00 10.05 -11.59
C GLY A 350 -1.25 9.39 -10.24
N PHE A 351 -1.89 8.22 -10.27
CA PHE A 351 -2.02 7.30 -9.14
C PHE A 351 -1.68 5.86 -9.58
N VAL A 352 -0.64 5.27 -8.99
CA VAL A 352 -0.21 3.90 -9.26
C VAL A 352 -0.57 3.01 -8.07
N VAL A 353 -1.49 2.06 -8.26
CA VAL A 353 -1.93 1.14 -7.21
C VAL A 353 -1.32 -0.25 -7.41
N GLY A 354 -0.94 -0.93 -6.33
CA GLY A 354 -0.34 -2.27 -6.37
C GLY A 354 -1.31 -3.34 -6.84
N GLN A 355 -2.53 -3.35 -6.31
CA GLN A 355 -3.66 -4.19 -6.76
C GLN A 355 -4.97 -3.43 -6.58
N ALA A 356 -5.97 -3.70 -7.42
CA ALA A 356 -7.33 -3.18 -7.26
C ALA A 356 -8.16 -4.07 -6.30
N ASN A 357 -8.65 -3.47 -5.21
CA ASN A 357 -9.62 -4.06 -4.27
C ASN A 357 -10.17 -2.94 -3.35
N GLU A 358 -11.13 -3.25 -2.47
CA GLU A 358 -11.78 -2.26 -1.59
C GLU A 358 -10.78 -1.49 -0.70
N THR A 359 -9.88 -2.20 0.00
CA THR A 359 -8.85 -1.60 0.86
C THR A 359 -7.90 -0.70 0.06
N MET A 360 -7.43 -1.16 -1.10
CA MET A 360 -6.49 -0.41 -1.93
C MET A 360 -7.15 0.77 -2.65
N ASN A 361 -8.43 0.67 -3.02
CA ASN A 361 -9.13 1.73 -3.73
C ASN A 361 -9.50 2.91 -2.80
N SER A 362 -9.57 2.72 -1.47
CA SER A 362 -9.67 3.82 -0.49
C SER A 362 -8.52 4.85 -0.64
N PHE A 363 -7.27 4.41 -0.86
CA PHE A 363 -6.16 5.33 -1.17
C PHE A 363 -6.48 6.20 -2.40
N GLY A 364 -7.04 5.57 -3.44
CA GLY A 364 -7.44 6.25 -4.68
C GLY A 364 -8.56 7.28 -4.45
N TYR A 365 -9.63 6.91 -3.74
CA TYR A 365 -10.74 7.83 -3.45
C TYR A 365 -10.29 9.04 -2.64
N GLY A 366 -9.47 8.83 -1.60
CA GLY A 366 -8.87 9.92 -0.81
C GLY A 366 -8.00 10.83 -1.66
N TYR A 367 -7.05 10.27 -2.43
CA TYR A 367 -6.18 11.03 -3.31
C TYR A 367 -6.94 11.88 -4.32
N CYS A 368 -7.91 11.27 -5.01
CA CYS A 368 -8.70 11.97 -6.04
C CYS A 368 -9.59 13.06 -5.44
N ALA A 369 -10.14 12.82 -4.24
CA ALA A 369 -10.86 13.83 -3.48
C ALA A 369 -9.98 15.05 -3.16
N GLY A 370 -8.74 14.82 -2.70
CA GLY A 370 -7.79 15.90 -2.41
C GLY A 370 -7.35 16.66 -3.65
N VAL A 371 -7.07 15.96 -4.75
CA VAL A 371 -6.71 16.58 -6.03
C VAL A 371 -7.85 17.48 -6.54
N LEU A 372 -9.10 17.01 -6.53
CA LEU A 372 -10.24 17.74 -7.08
C LEU A 372 -10.67 18.94 -6.21
N ASP A 373 -10.57 18.84 -4.88
CA ASP A 373 -10.81 19.99 -3.97
C ASP A 373 -9.71 21.07 -4.09
N ALA A 374 -8.48 20.69 -4.41
CA ALA A 374 -7.38 21.63 -4.68
C ALA A 374 -7.44 22.22 -6.11
N ASN A 375 -7.73 21.39 -7.11
CA ASN A 375 -7.71 21.72 -8.53
C ASN A 375 -8.83 20.96 -9.29
N PRO A 376 -10.02 21.58 -9.47
CA PRO A 376 -11.17 20.93 -10.11
C PRO A 376 -11.05 20.81 -11.64
N ASP A 377 -10.01 21.38 -12.26
CA ASP A 377 -9.70 21.24 -13.69
C ASP A 377 -8.67 20.10 -13.95
N ALA A 378 -8.22 19.40 -12.91
CA ALA A 378 -7.21 18.35 -13.00
C ALA A 378 -7.70 17.05 -13.66
N THR A 379 -6.84 16.43 -14.46
CA THR A 379 -7.02 15.07 -15.01
C THR A 379 -6.19 14.08 -14.22
N ILE A 380 -6.84 13.07 -13.65
CA ILE A 380 -6.18 12.02 -12.84
C ILE A 380 -6.02 10.75 -13.68
N LEU A 381 -4.82 10.17 -13.68
CA LEU A 381 -4.47 8.96 -14.42
C LEU A 381 -4.23 7.80 -13.44
N GLN A 382 -5.04 6.75 -13.51
CA GLN A 382 -4.78 5.51 -12.76
C GLN A 382 -3.78 4.61 -13.53
N TYR A 383 -3.08 3.74 -12.78
CA TYR A 383 -2.49 2.51 -13.27
C TYR A 383 -2.50 1.44 -12.17
N ASN A 384 -3.20 0.32 -12.38
CA ASN A 384 -3.11 -0.85 -11.52
C ASN A 384 -1.94 -1.75 -11.99
N ALA A 385 -0.91 -1.88 -11.14
CA ALA A 385 0.29 -2.66 -11.44
C ALA A 385 0.10 -4.19 -11.29
N ASN A 386 -0.95 -4.62 -10.59
CA ASN A 386 -1.24 -6.01 -10.24
C ASN A 386 -0.08 -6.75 -9.54
N SER A 387 0.78 -6.02 -8.82
CA SER A 387 1.94 -6.50 -8.07
C SER A 387 2.40 -5.47 -7.04
N PHE A 388 2.84 -5.93 -5.87
CA PHE A 388 3.55 -5.14 -4.86
C PHE A 388 5.08 -5.31 -4.92
N GLY A 389 5.59 -6.18 -5.79
CA GLY A 389 7.02 -6.54 -5.88
C GLY A 389 7.67 -6.33 -7.26
N ASP A 390 7.02 -5.63 -8.20
CA ASP A 390 7.55 -5.38 -9.55
C ASP A 390 7.83 -3.88 -9.80
N ALA A 391 9.02 -3.44 -9.40
CA ALA A 391 9.51 -2.10 -9.69
C ALA A 391 9.63 -1.79 -11.21
N SER A 392 9.74 -2.81 -12.08
CA SER A 392 9.73 -2.59 -13.53
C SER A 392 8.33 -2.21 -14.04
N ALA A 393 7.27 -2.79 -13.47
CA ALA A 393 5.90 -2.37 -13.71
C ALA A 393 5.65 -0.94 -13.22
N GLY A 394 6.05 -0.62 -11.98
CA GLY A 394 5.92 0.74 -11.41
C GLY A 394 6.61 1.82 -12.26
N LYS A 395 7.84 1.54 -12.73
CA LYS A 395 8.57 2.44 -13.65
C LYS A 395 7.91 2.56 -15.02
N THR A 396 7.29 1.49 -15.51
CA THR A 396 6.51 1.49 -16.77
C THR A 396 5.23 2.31 -16.65
N ALA A 397 4.58 2.29 -15.48
CA ALA A 397 3.42 3.11 -15.16
C ALA A 397 3.76 4.61 -15.28
N VAL A 398 4.83 5.07 -14.61
CA VAL A 398 5.25 6.49 -14.66
C VAL A 398 5.56 6.93 -16.08
N ASN A 399 6.37 6.18 -16.83
CA ASN A 399 6.68 6.52 -18.21
C ASN A 399 5.40 6.62 -19.08
N THR A 400 4.39 5.78 -18.82
CA THR A 400 3.08 5.86 -19.47
C THR A 400 2.31 7.13 -19.07
N MET A 401 2.34 7.52 -17.80
CA MET A 401 1.70 8.75 -17.31
C MET A 401 2.40 10.02 -17.83
N VAL A 402 3.73 10.04 -17.88
CA VAL A 402 4.52 11.16 -18.43
C VAL A 402 4.21 11.37 -19.92
N THR A 403 4.04 10.31 -20.72
CA THR A 403 3.59 10.48 -22.13
C THR A 403 2.18 11.07 -22.29
N LYS A 404 1.38 11.08 -21.22
CA LYS A 404 0.07 11.73 -21.15
C LYS A 404 0.12 13.13 -20.49
N GLY A 405 1.29 13.57 -20.03
CA GLY A 405 1.54 14.90 -19.46
C GLY A 405 1.62 14.97 -17.92
N ALA A 406 1.67 13.83 -17.21
CA ALA A 406 1.70 13.84 -15.75
C ALA A 406 2.98 14.44 -15.17
N ASP A 407 2.86 15.28 -14.13
CA ASP A 407 3.97 15.94 -13.43
C ASP A 407 4.01 15.69 -11.90
N VAL A 408 2.96 15.07 -11.34
CA VAL A 408 2.94 14.50 -10.00
C VAL A 408 2.35 13.09 -10.07
N VAL A 409 2.97 12.10 -9.42
CA VAL A 409 2.48 10.72 -9.33
C VAL A 409 2.53 10.20 -7.90
N PHE A 410 1.38 9.85 -7.33
CA PHE A 410 1.26 9.10 -6.08
C PHE A 410 1.31 7.59 -6.33
N HIS A 411 1.88 6.81 -5.40
CA HIS A 411 1.76 5.35 -5.43
C HIS A 411 1.22 4.77 -4.12
N ALA A 412 0.42 3.71 -4.24
CA ALA A 412 0.01 2.83 -3.14
C ALA A 412 0.35 1.39 -3.56
N ALA A 413 1.65 1.06 -3.58
CA ALA A 413 2.17 -0.08 -4.34
C ALA A 413 3.39 -0.81 -3.70
N GLY A 414 3.75 -0.53 -2.44
CA GLY A 414 4.87 -1.22 -1.76
C GLY A 414 6.18 -1.18 -2.55
N GLY A 415 6.85 -2.33 -2.71
CA GLY A 415 8.10 -2.47 -3.47
C GLY A 415 7.99 -2.13 -4.97
N THR A 416 6.81 -2.29 -5.59
CA THR A 416 6.52 -1.75 -6.94
C THR A 416 6.65 -0.22 -6.97
N GLY A 417 6.32 0.44 -5.85
CA GLY A 417 6.43 1.87 -5.63
C GLY A 417 7.84 2.43 -5.74
N LEU A 418 8.86 1.65 -5.38
CA LEU A 418 10.27 2.03 -5.59
C LEU A 418 10.57 2.32 -7.08
N GLY A 419 9.93 1.56 -7.97
CA GLY A 419 9.97 1.81 -9.42
C GLY A 419 9.23 3.06 -9.87
N VAL A 420 8.17 3.46 -9.16
CA VAL A 420 7.48 4.75 -9.38
C VAL A 420 8.40 5.91 -8.98
N ILE A 421 9.03 5.83 -7.82
CA ILE A 421 10.00 6.83 -7.33
C ILE A 421 11.15 7.01 -8.32
N ASP A 422 11.81 5.91 -8.74
CA ASP A 422 12.89 5.97 -9.75
C ASP A 422 12.39 6.44 -11.13
N GLY A 423 11.16 6.10 -11.51
CA GLY A 423 10.53 6.58 -12.73
C GLY A 423 10.30 8.09 -12.74
N CYS A 424 9.82 8.65 -11.63
CA CYS A 424 9.60 10.10 -11.49
C CYS A 424 10.94 10.86 -11.49
N LYS A 425 11.91 10.34 -10.73
CA LYS A 425 13.29 10.84 -10.61
C LYS A 425 14.03 10.89 -11.95
N GLU A 426 13.87 9.89 -12.82
CA GLU A 426 14.46 9.89 -14.16
C GLU A 426 13.76 10.85 -15.14
N ASN A 427 12.47 11.09 -14.98
CA ASN A 427 11.70 12.03 -15.81
C ASN A 427 11.75 13.48 -15.29
N GLY A 428 12.27 13.71 -14.07
CA GLY A 428 12.32 15.03 -13.45
C GLY A 428 10.96 15.54 -12.97
N ILE A 429 10.05 14.64 -12.60
CA ILE A 429 8.71 14.94 -12.09
C ILE A 429 8.56 14.52 -10.61
N TRP A 430 7.47 14.94 -9.96
CA TRP A 430 7.25 14.62 -8.55
C TRP A 430 6.69 13.21 -8.33
N ALA A 431 7.30 12.47 -7.41
CA ALA A 431 6.68 11.33 -6.75
C ALA A 431 6.02 11.76 -5.42
N ILE A 432 4.98 11.05 -5.01
CA ILE A 432 4.47 11.05 -3.65
C ILE A 432 4.57 9.61 -3.14
N GLY A 433 5.24 9.42 -2.01
CA GLY A 433 5.46 8.13 -1.37
C GLY A 433 4.29 7.67 -0.49
N VAL A 434 4.42 6.49 0.12
CA VAL A 434 3.40 5.88 0.98
C VAL A 434 4.03 5.06 2.13
N ASP A 435 3.24 4.80 3.16
CA ASP A 435 3.55 4.10 4.41
C ASP A 435 4.57 4.84 5.29
N SER A 436 5.76 5.07 4.76
CA SER A 436 6.93 5.65 5.44
C SER A 436 7.30 7.01 4.80
N ASP A 437 8.15 7.81 5.47
CA ASP A 437 8.74 8.99 4.82
C ASP A 437 9.80 8.52 3.82
N GLN A 438 9.40 8.40 2.56
CA GLN A 438 10.24 7.88 1.48
C GLN A 438 11.17 8.96 0.89
N SER A 439 11.10 10.21 1.35
CA SER A 439 11.93 11.31 0.82
C SER A 439 13.45 11.05 0.77
N PRO A 440 14.09 10.26 1.67
CA PRO A 440 15.53 9.95 1.55
C PRO A 440 15.92 9.17 0.28
N LEU A 441 14.96 8.51 -0.40
CA LEU A 441 15.20 7.73 -1.61
C LEU A 441 15.44 8.63 -2.85
N ALA A 442 14.79 9.80 -2.88
CA ALA A 442 14.90 10.78 -3.96
C ALA A 442 14.51 12.19 -3.47
N PRO A 443 15.33 12.85 -2.64
CA PRO A 443 14.94 14.06 -1.92
C PRO A 443 14.63 15.26 -2.83
N GLU A 444 15.21 15.30 -4.03
CA GLU A 444 14.96 16.36 -5.03
C GLU A 444 13.65 16.15 -5.82
N THR A 445 13.01 14.97 -5.74
CA THR A 445 11.85 14.59 -6.58
C THR A 445 10.74 13.85 -5.84
N ILE A 446 10.79 13.73 -4.50
CA ILE A 446 9.68 13.26 -3.67
C ILE A 446 9.05 14.49 -3.00
N LEU A 447 7.81 14.78 -3.37
CA LEU A 447 7.07 15.95 -2.89
C LEU A 447 6.70 15.82 -1.41
N THR A 448 6.24 14.63 -1.01
CA THR A 448 5.90 14.22 0.36
C THR A 448 5.60 12.71 0.36
N SER A 449 5.09 12.14 1.46
CA SER A 449 4.54 10.77 1.51
C SER A 449 3.25 10.72 2.34
N ALA A 450 2.31 9.84 1.97
CA ALA A 450 1.14 9.51 2.78
C ALA A 450 1.53 8.43 3.80
N LEU A 451 1.78 8.84 5.05
CA LEU A 451 2.19 7.94 6.11
C LEU A 451 1.05 7.01 6.53
N LYS A 452 1.40 5.73 6.70
CA LYS A 452 0.54 4.69 7.27
C LYS A 452 1.31 4.01 8.39
N ARG A 453 0.89 4.26 9.63
CA ARG A 453 1.67 3.96 10.84
C ARG A 453 1.49 2.51 11.29
N VAL A 454 1.79 1.58 10.38
CA VAL A 454 1.85 0.14 10.68
C VAL A 454 2.90 -0.13 11.76
N ASP A 455 3.99 0.64 11.77
CA ASP A 455 4.97 0.72 12.84
C ASP A 455 4.37 1.03 14.22
N ASN A 456 3.42 1.98 14.32
CA ASN A 456 2.68 2.24 15.55
C ASN A 456 1.74 1.08 15.89
N ALA A 457 0.98 0.57 14.92
CA ALA A 457 -0.01 -0.49 15.15
C ALA A 457 0.64 -1.80 15.66
N CYS A 458 1.77 -2.21 15.09
CA CYS A 458 2.54 -3.38 15.53
C CYS A 458 3.17 -3.17 16.92
N TYR A 459 3.67 -1.96 17.21
CA TYR A 459 4.19 -1.59 18.53
C TYR A 459 3.08 -1.65 19.59
N ASP A 460 1.92 -1.07 19.30
CA ASP A 460 0.74 -1.07 20.16
C ASP A 460 0.16 -2.47 20.38
N ALA A 461 0.12 -3.32 19.35
CA ALA A 461 -0.31 -4.70 19.45
C ALA A 461 0.62 -5.52 20.37
N THR A 462 1.94 -5.35 20.21
CA THR A 462 2.94 -5.98 21.09
C THR A 462 2.80 -5.50 22.53
N LYS A 463 2.69 -4.18 22.74
CA LYS A 463 2.47 -3.57 24.06
C LYS A 463 1.21 -4.13 24.75
N LYS A 464 0.09 -4.21 24.02
CA LYS A 464 -1.18 -4.78 24.50
C LYS A 464 -1.06 -6.29 24.76
N ALA A 465 -0.28 -7.04 23.99
CA ALA A 465 -0.04 -8.47 24.22
C ALA A 465 0.74 -8.71 25.51
N ILE A 466 1.84 -7.98 25.73
CA ILE A 466 2.66 -8.04 26.96
C ILE A 466 1.81 -7.73 28.19
N LEU A 467 0.98 -6.67 28.13
CA LEU A 467 0.07 -6.26 29.19
C LEU A 467 -1.17 -7.16 29.34
N GLY A 468 -1.35 -8.20 28.50
CA GLY A 468 -2.53 -9.06 28.52
C GLY A 468 -3.86 -8.37 28.14
N THR A 469 -3.78 -7.22 27.47
CA THR A 469 -4.92 -6.36 27.08
C THR A 469 -5.23 -6.39 25.57
N LEU A 470 -4.59 -7.26 24.80
CA LEU A 470 -4.87 -7.42 23.37
C LEU A 470 -6.19 -8.17 23.13
N GLU A 471 -7.25 -7.40 22.86
CA GLU A 471 -8.58 -7.91 22.48
C GLU A 471 -8.67 -8.25 20.98
N GLY A 472 -9.51 -9.23 20.63
CA GLY A 472 -9.86 -9.53 19.24
C GLY A 472 -10.89 -8.54 18.67
N GLY A 473 -11.08 -8.55 17.35
CA GLY A 473 -11.91 -7.58 16.64
C GLY A 473 -11.11 -6.44 16.02
N VAL A 474 -11.81 -5.37 15.58
CA VAL A 474 -11.19 -4.26 14.81
C VAL A 474 -10.57 -3.21 15.71
N ALA A 475 -9.30 -2.88 15.44
CA ALA A 475 -8.62 -1.67 15.90
C ALA A 475 -8.41 -0.73 14.71
N THR A 476 -9.02 0.45 14.74
CA THR A 476 -8.93 1.46 13.67
C THR A 476 -7.88 2.53 14.00
N TYR A 477 -7.08 2.88 12.99
CA TYR A 477 -5.95 3.79 13.06
C TYR A 477 -6.13 4.93 12.04
N ASP A 478 -6.56 6.11 12.50
CA ASP A 478 -6.93 7.29 11.69
C ASP A 478 -6.02 8.53 11.97
N LEU A 479 -6.31 9.69 11.38
CA LEU A 479 -5.55 10.93 11.67
C LEU A 479 -5.63 11.35 13.15
N ALA A 480 -6.75 11.11 13.83
CA ALA A 480 -6.97 11.52 15.21
C ALA A 480 -6.21 10.62 16.22
N ALA A 481 -6.03 9.34 15.88
CA ALA A 481 -5.23 8.36 16.59
C ALA A 481 -3.72 8.42 16.24
N GLY A 482 -3.32 9.22 15.25
CA GLY A 482 -1.94 9.21 14.72
C GLY A 482 -1.59 7.91 13.98
N GLY A 483 -2.60 7.25 13.42
CA GLY A 483 -2.52 6.00 12.66
C GLY A 483 -2.18 6.19 11.18
N VAL A 484 -2.54 7.34 10.61
CA VAL A 484 -2.11 7.81 9.29
C VAL A 484 -1.72 9.29 9.40
N ASP A 485 -0.88 9.81 8.51
CA ASP A 485 -0.52 11.24 8.47
C ASP A 485 0.10 11.63 7.10
N ILE A 486 0.50 12.89 6.92
CA ILE A 486 1.45 13.33 5.90
C ILE A 486 2.88 13.31 6.45
N ALA A 487 3.88 13.11 5.59
CA ALA A 487 5.29 13.05 5.98
C ALA A 487 5.78 14.37 6.63
N PRO A 488 6.69 14.30 7.64
CA PRO A 488 7.27 15.48 8.29
C PRO A 488 8.25 16.25 7.38
N THR A 489 8.73 15.63 6.30
CA THR A 489 9.55 16.29 5.28
C THR A 489 8.70 17.22 4.42
N THR A 490 9.01 18.51 4.48
CA THR A 490 8.15 19.58 3.95
C THR A 490 8.85 20.57 3.00
N ASP A 491 10.16 20.46 2.80
CA ASP A 491 10.95 21.47 2.05
C ASP A 491 10.57 21.58 0.56
N ASN A 492 10.00 20.53 -0.04
CA ASN A 492 9.51 20.52 -1.42
C ASN A 492 8.09 21.11 -1.57
N LEU A 493 7.41 21.43 -0.47
CA LEU A 493 6.06 22.01 -0.46
C LEU A 493 6.10 23.50 -0.13
N SER A 494 5.31 24.30 -0.86
CA SER A 494 5.19 25.73 -0.55
C SER A 494 4.40 25.95 0.75
N LYS A 495 4.70 27.03 1.47
CA LYS A 495 4.06 27.33 2.77
C LYS A 495 2.54 27.50 2.67
N ASP A 496 2.04 28.06 1.57
CA ASP A 496 0.60 28.17 1.30
C ASP A 496 -0.06 26.79 1.12
N VAL A 497 0.65 25.82 0.55
CA VAL A 497 0.17 24.43 0.43
C VAL A 497 0.22 23.72 1.79
N LEU A 498 1.30 23.89 2.56
CA LEU A 498 1.42 23.35 3.91
C LEU A 498 0.34 23.89 4.86
N GLU A 499 0.06 25.20 4.82
CA GLU A 499 -1.00 25.82 5.64
C GLU A 499 -2.39 25.25 5.29
N LYS A 500 -2.68 25.03 4.01
CA LYS A 500 -3.96 24.40 3.55
C LYS A 500 -4.08 22.93 3.95
N ILE A 501 -2.99 22.15 3.84
CA ILE A 501 -2.95 20.74 4.26
C ILE A 501 -3.16 20.64 5.77
N GLU A 502 -2.48 21.49 6.54
CA GLU A 502 -2.63 21.54 8.00
C GLU A 502 -4.05 21.97 8.41
N ASP A 503 -4.70 22.91 7.72
CA ASP A 503 -6.10 23.27 8.03
C ASP A 503 -7.07 22.13 7.65
N ALA A 504 -6.90 21.50 6.48
CA ALA A 504 -7.68 20.32 6.10
C ALA A 504 -7.53 19.15 7.09
N LYS A 505 -6.32 18.90 7.59
CA LYS A 505 -6.03 17.90 8.63
C LYS A 505 -6.80 18.17 9.92
N LYS A 506 -6.90 19.44 10.35
CA LYS A 506 -7.70 19.85 11.51
C LYS A 506 -9.19 19.61 11.28
N ASP A 507 -9.70 19.96 10.09
CA ASP A 507 -11.11 19.77 9.75
C ASP A 507 -11.51 18.29 9.66
N ILE A 508 -10.61 17.40 9.21
CA ILE A 508 -10.83 15.94 9.25
C ILE A 508 -10.86 15.44 10.71
N ILE A 509 -9.88 15.82 11.53
CA ILE A 509 -9.82 15.43 12.96
C ILE A 509 -11.02 15.99 13.75
N ALA A 510 -11.59 17.12 13.33
CA ALA A 510 -12.82 17.67 13.90
C ALA A 510 -14.12 16.98 13.41
N GLY A 511 -14.05 16.25 12.29
CA GLY A 511 -15.22 15.71 11.59
C GLY A 511 -16.02 16.75 10.79
N ASP A 512 -15.46 17.96 10.59
CA ASP A 512 -16.02 19.00 9.73
C ASP A 512 -15.73 18.72 8.23
N LEU A 513 -14.69 17.92 7.93
CA LEU A 513 -14.39 17.39 6.60
C LEU A 513 -14.37 15.86 6.64
N VAL A 514 -15.31 15.22 5.94
CA VAL A 514 -15.32 13.75 5.76
C VAL A 514 -14.73 13.42 4.38
N VAL A 515 -13.71 12.57 4.37
CA VAL A 515 -13.06 12.07 3.15
C VAL A 515 -13.79 10.81 2.68
N PRO A 516 -14.10 10.64 1.39
CA PRO A 516 -14.71 9.41 0.88
C PRO A 516 -13.70 8.26 0.83
N LYS A 517 -14.09 7.08 1.31
CA LYS A 517 -13.28 5.85 1.23
C LYS A 517 -13.81 4.79 0.29
N ASN A 518 -14.97 5.02 -0.32
CA ASN A 518 -15.57 4.13 -1.32
C ASN A 518 -16.27 4.92 -2.45
N GLN A 519 -16.72 4.18 -3.46
CA GLN A 519 -17.35 4.73 -4.65
C GLN A 519 -18.64 5.52 -4.36
N GLU A 520 -19.50 5.04 -3.45
CA GLU A 520 -20.79 5.71 -3.14
C GLU A 520 -20.56 7.08 -2.50
N GLU A 521 -19.62 7.17 -1.55
CA GLU A 521 -19.22 8.43 -0.91
C GLU A 521 -18.51 9.39 -1.87
N PHE A 522 -17.67 8.86 -2.77
CA PHE A 522 -16.97 9.67 -3.77
C PHE A 522 -17.94 10.25 -4.81
N GLU A 523 -18.84 9.41 -5.35
CA GLU A 523 -19.87 9.83 -6.31
C GLU A 523 -20.90 10.79 -5.69
N GLU A 524 -21.22 10.71 -4.39
CA GLU A 524 -22.12 11.68 -3.75
C GLU A 524 -21.54 13.11 -3.77
N LYS A 525 -20.21 13.27 -3.63
CA LYS A 525 -19.55 14.58 -3.62
C LYS A 525 -19.10 15.06 -5.01
N TYR A 526 -18.42 14.22 -5.77
CA TYR A 526 -17.77 14.60 -7.04
C TYR A 526 -18.53 14.10 -8.28
N GLY A 527 -19.37 13.07 -8.12
CA GLY A 527 -20.06 12.38 -9.22
C GLY A 527 -19.17 11.41 -9.99
N ASP A 528 -19.74 10.88 -11.08
CA ASP A 528 -19.10 10.04 -12.10
C ASP A 528 -18.09 10.88 -12.92
N VAL A 529 -16.98 11.22 -12.28
CA VAL A 529 -15.81 11.92 -12.87
C VAL A 529 -14.55 11.06 -12.86
N TYR A 530 -14.55 9.99 -12.07
CA TYR A 530 -13.42 9.08 -11.90
C TYR A 530 -13.93 7.72 -11.39
N GLU A 531 -13.66 6.67 -12.12
CA GLU A 531 -13.93 5.26 -11.77
C GLU A 531 -12.56 4.60 -11.54
N LEU A 532 -12.39 3.88 -10.42
CA LEU A 532 -11.15 3.13 -10.16
C LEU A 532 -11.26 1.72 -10.76
N ASP A 533 -10.33 1.38 -11.68
CA ASP A 533 -10.05 0.00 -12.14
C ASP A 533 -9.83 -0.96 -10.96
#